data_AF-A0A7I7WSQ2-F1
#
_entry.id   AF-A0A7I7WSQ2-F1
#
_cell.length_a   1.000
_cell.length_b   1.000
_cell.length_c   1.000
_cell.angle_alpha   90.00
_cell.angle_beta   90.00
_cell.angle_gamma   90.00
#
_symmetry.space_group_name_H-M   'P 1'
#
loop_
_entity.id
_entity.type
_entity.pdbx_description
1 polymer ?
#
loop_
_entity_poly.entity_id
_entity_poly.type
_entity_poly.pdbx_seq_one_letter_code
_entity_poly.pdbx_strand_id
1 'polypeptide(L)'
;MATFKRYLMFQAMMFVFGIVGPIFLIMFFASPPDPELRWAYWWGLFITAADILIALWLTGSTGDDKTPKDVKFAMALQRRKQRNGIGEG
;
A
#
# COMPACT_ATOMS: atom_id res chain seq x y z
N MET A 1 20.26 -0.18 8.23
CA MET A 1 19.47 0.94 7.63
C MET A 1 18.28 0.50 6.76
N ALA A 2 17.90 -0.78 6.68
CA ALA A 2 16.83 -1.22 5.78
C ALA A 2 15.41 -0.92 6.33
N THR A 3 15.20 -1.04 7.65
CA THR A 3 13.91 -0.79 8.29
C THR A 3 13.50 0.68 8.20
N PHE A 4 14.44 1.61 8.43
CA PHE A 4 14.20 3.04 8.26
C PHE A 4 13.81 3.40 6.82
N LYS A 5 14.53 2.85 5.83
CA LYS A 5 14.20 3.05 4.41
C LYS A 5 12.81 2.52 4.05
N ARG A 6 12.42 1.36 4.59
CA ARG A 6 11.08 0.78 4.41
C ARG A 6 10.01 1.66 5.05
N TYR A 7 10.24 2.16 6.26
CA TYR A 7 9.34 3.06 6.96
C TYR A 7 9.13 4.36 6.17
N LEU A 8 10.23 4.96 5.68
CA LEU A 8 10.18 6.17 4.85
C LEU A 8 9.39 5.94 3.56
N MET A 9 9.57 4.78 2.94
CA MET A 9 8.87 4.40 1.70
C MET A 9 7.37 4.22 1.94
N PHE A 10 6.97 3.50 2.99
CA PHE A 10 5.55 3.35 3.34
C PHE A 10 4.92 4.67 3.79
N GLN A 11 5.65 5.50 4.51
CA GLN A 11 5.17 6.81 4.96
C GLN A 11 4.97 7.78 3.80
N ALA A 12 5.91 7.82 2.85
CA ALA A 12 5.74 8.58 1.62
C ALA A 12 4.56 8.05 0.80
N MET A 13 4.39 6.72 0.73
CA MET A 13 3.28 6.10 0.02
C MET A 13 1.93 6.42 0.67
N MET A 14 1.83 6.36 2.00
CA MET A 14 0.65 6.79 2.75
C MET A 14 0.37 8.29 2.61
N PHE A 15 1.39 9.12 2.45
CA PHE A 15 1.18 10.56 2.25
C PHE A 15 0.64 10.86 0.85
N VAL A 16 1.18 10.20 -0.18
CA VAL A 16 0.74 10.35 -1.58
C VAL A 16 -0.66 9.78 -1.77
N PHE A 17 -0.97 8.58 -1.26
CA PHE A 17 -2.30 7.98 -1.38
C PHE A 17 -3.31 8.51 -0.36
N GLY A 18 -2.88 8.88 0.84
CA GLY A 18 -3.76 9.35 1.91
C GLY A 18 -4.32 10.75 1.68
N ILE A 19 -3.64 11.58 0.88
CA ILE A 19 -4.09 12.94 0.57
C ILE A 19 -5.08 13.00 -0.60
N VAL A 20 -5.16 11.95 -1.42
CA VAL A 20 -6.10 11.85 -2.54
C VAL A 20 -7.55 11.95 -2.06
N GLY A 21 -7.91 11.27 -0.96
CA GLY A 21 -9.26 11.29 -0.40
C GLY A 21 -9.74 12.70 0.00
N PRO A 22 -8.96 13.43 0.84
CA PRO A 22 -9.27 14.82 1.19
C PRO A 22 -9.32 15.77 -0.02
N ILE A 23 -8.39 15.65 -0.97
CA ILE A 23 -8.37 16.50 -2.17
C ILE A 23 -9.63 16.28 -3.03
N PHE A 24 -10.06 15.04 -3.20
CA PHE A 24 -11.29 14.73 -3.91
C PHE A 24 -12.51 15.34 -3.22
N LEU A 25 -12.63 15.17 -1.90
CA LEU A 25 -13.74 15.74 -1.12
C LEU A 25 -13.78 17.27 -1.27
N ILE A 26 -12.63 17.93 -1.20
CA ILE A 26 -12.53 19.37 -1.43
C ILE A 26 -12.99 19.72 -2.84
N MET A 27 -12.52 19.02 -3.87
CA MET A 27 -12.90 19.29 -5.26
C MET A 27 -14.41 19.05 -5.50
N PHE A 28 -14.97 18.00 -4.90
CA PHE A 28 -16.38 17.64 -5.01
C PHE A 28 -17.30 18.71 -4.40
N PHE A 29 -16.94 19.24 -3.23
CA PHE A 29 -17.74 20.26 -2.54
C PHE A 29 -17.44 21.69 -3.00
N ALA A 30 -16.24 21.98 -3.50
CA ALA A 30 -15.86 23.31 -3.98
C ALA A 30 -16.32 23.59 -5.42
N SER A 31 -16.72 22.57 -6.19
CA SER A 31 -17.18 22.75 -7.56
C SER A 31 -18.64 23.28 -7.60
N PRO A 32 -18.91 24.43 -8.25
CA PRO A 32 -20.26 24.96 -8.39
C PRO A 32 -21.16 24.05 -9.25
N PRO A 33 -22.45 23.91 -8.92
CA PRO A 33 -23.39 23.13 -9.71
C PRO A 33 -23.89 23.94 -10.92
N ASP A 34 -22.98 24.31 -11.82
CA ASP A 34 -23.36 24.95 -13.07
C ASP A 34 -23.81 23.89 -14.11
N PRO A 35 -24.95 24.08 -14.78
CA PRO A 35 -25.54 23.08 -15.67
C PRO A 35 -24.68 22.73 -16.90
N GLU A 36 -23.82 23.63 -17.38
CA GLU A 36 -22.83 23.32 -18.42
C GLU A 36 -21.65 22.48 -17.90
N LEU A 37 -21.33 22.56 -16.60
CA LEU A 37 -20.25 21.80 -15.97
C LEU A 37 -20.65 20.38 -15.53
N ARG A 38 -21.93 19.99 -15.64
CA ARG A 38 -22.39 18.63 -15.28
C ARG A 38 -21.62 17.52 -15.99
N TRP A 39 -21.16 17.79 -17.22
CA TRP A 39 -20.28 16.89 -17.98
C TRP A 39 -18.90 16.75 -17.34
N ALA A 40 -18.29 17.86 -16.92
CA ALA A 40 -17.00 17.88 -16.21
C ALA A 40 -17.10 17.26 -14.81
N TYR A 41 -18.24 17.43 -14.14
CA TYR A 41 -18.53 16.82 -12.84
C TYR A 41 -18.62 15.29 -12.94
N TRP A 42 -19.32 14.76 -13.94
CA TRP A 42 -19.39 13.32 -14.19
C TRP A 42 -18.03 12.72 -14.54
N TRP A 43 -17.23 13.42 -15.34
CA TRP A 43 -15.85 13.00 -15.62
C TRP A 43 -14.96 13.06 -14.39
N GLY A 44 -15.07 14.13 -13.58
CA GLY A 44 -14.33 14.26 -12.32
C GLY A 44 -14.67 13.15 -11.33
N LEU A 45 -15.96 12.79 -11.22
CA LEU A 45 -16.43 11.69 -10.40
C LEU A 45 -15.90 10.34 -10.91
N PHE A 46 -15.89 10.12 -12.22
CA PHE A 46 -15.36 8.90 -12.84
C PHE A 46 -13.85 8.75 -12.63
N ILE A 47 -13.08 9.83 -12.85
CA ILE A 47 -11.62 9.82 -12.65
C ILE A 47 -11.28 9.55 -11.19
N THR A 48 -12.04 10.13 -10.26
CA THR A 48 -11.83 9.86 -8.83
C THR A 48 -12.17 8.41 -8.47
N ALA A 49 -13.30 7.91 -8.96
CA ALA A 49 -13.65 6.51 -8.75
C ALA A 49 -12.54 5.58 -9.28
N ALA A 50 -11.99 5.89 -10.46
CA ALA A 50 -10.85 5.15 -11.01
C ALA A 50 -9.60 5.26 -10.12
N ASP A 51 -9.28 6.43 -9.59
CA ASP A 51 -8.13 6.65 -8.70
C ASP A 51 -8.25 5.83 -7.40
N ILE A 52 -9.43 5.83 -6.78
CA ILE A 52 -9.74 5.01 -5.59
C ILE A 52 -9.62 3.51 -5.92
N LEU A 53 -10.13 3.07 -7.07
CA LEU A 53 -10.04 1.67 -7.51
C LEU A 53 -8.58 1.25 -7.75
N ILE A 54 -7.75 2.12 -8.32
CA ILE A 54 -6.32 1.89 -8.51
C ILE A 54 -5.62 1.77 -7.14
N ALA A 55 -5.96 2.65 -6.19
CA ALA A 55 -5.42 2.58 -4.82
C ALA A 55 -5.78 1.24 -4.15
N LEU A 56 -7.04 0.81 -4.22
CA LEU A 56 -7.48 -0.48 -3.69
C LEU A 56 -6.78 -1.66 -4.38
N TRP A 57 -6.61 -1.60 -5.70
CA TRP A 57 -5.91 -2.63 -6.46
C TRP A 57 -4.43 -2.72 -6.06
N LEU A 58 -3.75 -1.58 -5.94
CA LEU A 58 -2.36 -1.52 -5.48
C LEU A 58 -2.20 -2.03 -4.04
N THR A 59 -3.11 -1.66 -3.14
CA THR A 59 -3.14 -2.19 -1.77
C THR A 59 -3.37 -3.70 -1.74
N GLY A 60 -4.31 -4.22 -2.56
CA GLY A 60 -4.54 -5.66 -2.69
C GLY A 60 -3.34 -6.42 -3.26
N SER A 61 -2.63 -5.83 -4.22
CA SER A 61 -1.42 -6.42 -4.82
C SER A 61 -0.18 -6.40 -3.91
N THR A 62 -0.17 -5.52 -2.90
CA THR A 62 0.90 -5.40 -1.89
C THR A 62 0.87 -6.52 -0.85
N GLY A 63 -0.14 -7.40 -0.87
CA GLY A 63 -0.22 -8.59 0.00
C GLY A 63 0.74 -9.74 -0.35
N ASP A 64 1.69 -9.54 -1.27
CA ASP A 64 2.76 -10.51 -1.52
C ASP A 64 3.78 -10.43 -0.38
N ASP A 65 3.45 -11.10 0.71
CA ASP A 65 4.31 -11.47 1.82
C ASP A 65 5.48 -12.30 1.29
N LYS A 66 6.42 -11.64 0.61
CA LYS A 66 7.75 -12.21 0.37
C LYS A 66 8.38 -12.32 1.75
N THR A 67 8.16 -13.47 2.39
CA THR A 67 8.93 -13.90 3.55
C THR A 67 10.39 -13.58 3.21
N PRO A 68 11.06 -12.67 3.94
CA PRO A 68 12.41 -12.27 3.61
C PRO A 68 13.24 -13.55 3.52
N LYS A 69 14.02 -13.71 2.45
CA LYS A 69 14.81 -14.94 2.23
C LYS A 69 15.68 -15.26 3.46
N ASP A 70 16.08 -14.21 4.16
CA ASP A 70 16.76 -14.13 5.45
C ASP A 70 16.00 -14.87 6.58
N VAL A 71 14.67 -14.77 6.66
CA VAL A 71 13.85 -15.51 7.64
C VAL A 71 13.82 -17.00 7.31
N LYS A 72 13.71 -17.37 6.04
CA LYS A 72 13.78 -18.78 5.61
C LYS A 72 15.17 -19.37 5.88
N PHE A 73 16.22 -18.60 5.66
CA PHE A 73 17.60 -19.00 5.92
C PHE A 73 17.86 -19.17 7.42
N ALA A 74 17.38 -18.24 8.25
CA ALA A 74 17.46 -18.31 9.70
C ALA A 74 16.72 -19.53 10.26
N MET A 75 15.49 -19.79 9.77
CA MET A 75 14.72 -20.99 10.12
C MET A 75 15.44 -22.28 9.72
N ALA A 76 16.04 -22.34 8.53
CA ALA A 76 16.78 -23.51 8.06
C ALA A 76 18.03 -23.80 8.91
N LEU A 77 18.76 -22.75 9.32
CA LEU A 77 19.91 -22.85 10.25
C LEU A 77 19.48 -23.31 11.64
N GLN A 78 18.39 -22.75 12.19
CA GLN A 78 17.83 -23.19 13.47
C GLN A 78 17.46 -24.67 13.45
N ARG A 79 16.81 -25.13 12.38
CA ARG A 79 16.40 -26.54 12.22
C ARG A 79 17.61 -27.48 12.19
N ARG A 80 18.72 -27.08 11.55
CA ARG A 80 19.99 -27.84 11.59
C ARG A 80 20.60 -27.86 12.99
N LYS A 81 20.60 -26.73 13.70
CA LYS A 81 21.15 -26.64 15.05
C LYS A 81 20.37 -27.50 16.05
N GLN A 82 19.03 -27.48 15.98
CA GLN A 82 18.18 -28.37 16.80
C GLN A 82 18.42 -29.86 16.49
N ARG A 83 18.62 -30.23 15.22
CA ARG A 83 18.88 -31.61 14.84
C ARG A 83 20.23 -32.13 15.37
N ASN A 84 21.24 -31.27 15.45
CA ASN A 84 22.55 -31.64 15.97
C ASN A 84 22.63 -31.57 17.50
N GLY A 85 21.77 -30.79 18.17
CA GLY A 85 21.73 -30.68 19.64
C GLY A 85 20.93 -31.78 20.35
N ILE A 86 20.29 -32.70 19.63
CA ILE A 86 19.53 -33.84 20.19
C ILE A 86 20.36 -35.14 20.13
N GLY A 87 21.59 -35.10 19.62
CA GLY A 87 22.48 -36.28 19.49
C GLY A 87 23.52 -36.46 20.60
N GLU A 88 23.51 -35.65 21.66
CA GLU A 88 24.46 -35.72 22.79
C GLU A 88 23.77 -36.16 24.10
N GLY A 89 22.95 -37.21 24.03
CA GLY A 89 22.35 -37.89 25.19
C GLY A 89 22.71 -39.37 25.18
#